data_AF-A0A3S1H6K7-F1
#
_entry.id   AF-A0A3S1H6K7-F1
#
_cell.length_a   1.000
_cell.length_b   1.000
_cell.length_c   1.000
_cell.angle_alpha   90.00
_cell.angle_beta   90.00
_cell.angle_gamma   90.00
#
_symmetry.space_group_name_H-M   'P 1'
#
loop_
_entity.id
_entity.type
_entity.pdbx_description
1 polymer ?
#
loop_
_entity_poly.entity_id
_entity_poly.type
_entity_poly.pdbx_seq_one_letter_code
_entity_poly.pdbx_strand_id
1 'polypeptide(L)'
;VVEPPLPPEIADVGTLLEPNLELLQQLRPDIILSMPYLDGIKPLLERVAPVTTIGLYTEAGQPYQRALEATRQLAGLVGKESEGEALIAATDAYFSEVRRQLAPLSARPIYVVSFMDPRNVRVYGKKSLFQEVFDRIGLANAWTAETNYWGFSTIGIDALATSSDARLAYLEPLPEGAGGTLTESPVWNAMP
;
A
#
# COMPACT_ATOMS: atom_id res chain seq x y z
N VAL A 1 -9.73 0.07 0.40
CA VAL A 1 -8.78 0.75 1.31
C VAL A 1 -9.59 1.59 2.29
N VAL A 2 -9.33 1.54 3.60
CA VAL A 2 -9.99 2.44 4.56
C VAL A 2 -9.25 3.77 4.51
N GLU A 3 -9.94 4.82 4.08
CA GLU A 3 -9.45 6.19 4.14
C GLU A 3 -9.72 6.73 5.55
N PRO A 4 -8.70 7.09 6.35
CA PRO A 4 -8.94 7.72 7.64
C PRO A 4 -9.63 9.07 7.38
N PRO A 5 -10.80 9.33 7.98
CA PRO A 5 -11.55 10.55 7.71
C PRO A 5 -10.71 11.76 8.09
N LEU A 6 -10.54 12.69 7.14
CA LEU A 6 -9.88 13.95 7.38
C LEU A 6 -10.85 14.91 8.10
N PRO A 7 -10.39 15.65 9.13
CA PRO A 7 -11.19 16.71 9.73
C PRO A 7 -11.60 17.76 8.70
N PRO A 8 -12.79 18.38 8.81
CA PRO A 8 -13.28 19.37 7.84
C PRO A 8 -12.41 20.64 7.76
N GLU A 9 -11.54 20.87 8.74
CA GLU A 9 -10.61 21.99 8.78
C GLU A 9 -9.39 21.81 7.88
N ILE A 10 -9.16 20.61 7.32
CA ILE A 10 -8.04 20.35 6.41
C ILE A 10 -8.31 21.02 5.06
N ALA A 11 -7.48 22.01 4.72
CA ALA A 11 -7.55 22.70 3.44
C ALA A 11 -7.10 21.80 2.29
N ASP A 12 -7.87 21.79 1.20
CA ASP A 12 -7.46 21.19 -0.07
C ASP A 12 -6.41 22.08 -0.75
N VAL A 13 -5.18 21.56 -0.87
CA VAL A 13 -4.04 22.27 -1.45
C VAL A 13 -3.77 21.88 -2.90
N GLY A 14 -4.74 21.27 -3.58
CA GLY A 14 -4.63 20.83 -4.97
C GLY A 14 -4.12 19.40 -5.09
N THR A 15 -3.66 19.05 -6.30
CA THR A 15 -3.24 17.67 -6.59
C THR A 15 -1.77 17.45 -6.20
N LEU A 16 -1.38 16.17 -6.08
CA LEU A 16 -0.01 15.80 -5.72
C LEU A 16 1.06 16.34 -6.69
N LEU A 17 0.74 16.43 -7.99
CA LEU A 17 1.68 16.92 -9.01
C LEU A 17 1.51 18.41 -9.32
N GLU A 18 0.35 18.99 -8.99
CA GLU A 18 0.00 20.38 -9.24
C GLU A 18 -0.58 21.02 -7.97
N PRO A 19 0.25 21.21 -6.93
CA PRO A 19 -0.20 21.85 -5.69
C PRO A 19 -0.44 23.35 -5.91
N ASN A 20 -1.44 23.90 -5.21
CA ASN A 20 -1.75 25.33 -5.21
C ASN A 20 -0.74 26.10 -4.36
N LEU A 21 0.32 26.62 -5.00
CA LEU A 21 1.38 27.36 -4.32
C LEU A 21 0.93 28.68 -3.69
N GLU A 22 -0.08 29.34 -4.27
CA GLU A 22 -0.61 30.57 -3.69
C GLU A 22 -1.31 30.28 -2.36
N LEU A 23 -2.13 29.22 -2.32
CA LEU A 23 -2.76 28.77 -1.09
C LEU A 23 -1.74 28.29 -0.07
N LEU A 24 -0.74 27.50 -0.48
CA LEU A 24 0.33 27.05 0.41
C LEU A 24 1.09 28.24 1.03
N GLN A 25 1.35 29.30 0.28
CA GLN A 25 1.96 30.52 0.82
C GLN A 25 1.05 31.24 1.83
N GLN A 26 -0.26 31.25 1.61
CA GLN A 26 -1.22 31.83 2.56
C GLN A 26 -1.30 31.02 3.86
N LEU A 27 -1.25 29.70 3.76
CA LEU A 27 -1.27 28.78 4.91
C LEU A 27 0.00 28.86 5.76
N ARG A 28 1.13 29.24 5.17
CA ARG A 28 2.45 29.34 5.84
C ARG A 28 2.80 28.08 6.64
N PRO A 29 2.88 26.90 5.99
CA PRO A 29 3.22 25.68 6.68
C PRO A 29 4.63 25.76 7.28
N ASP A 30 4.82 25.20 8.47
CA ASP A 30 6.16 25.07 9.08
C ASP A 30 6.99 23.98 8.37
N ILE A 31 6.31 22.99 7.79
CA ILE A 31 6.91 21.85 7.10
C ILE A 31 5.95 21.32 6.02
N ILE A 32 6.52 20.85 4.91
CA ILE A 32 5.81 20.09 3.88
C ILE A 32 6.35 18.67 3.86
N LEU A 33 5.46 17.69 4.01
CA LEU A 33 5.82 16.28 3.88
C LEU A 33 5.59 15.83 2.43
N SER A 34 6.61 15.20 1.84
CA SER A 34 6.59 14.74 0.45
C SER A 34 7.02 13.27 0.34
N MET A 35 6.92 12.72 -0.86
CA MET A 35 7.29 11.34 -1.19
C MET A 35 8.35 11.35 -2.30
N PRO A 36 9.27 10.37 -2.36
CA PRO A 36 10.39 10.40 -3.31
C PRO A 36 9.98 10.60 -4.79
N TYR A 37 8.84 10.04 -5.21
CA TYR A 37 8.38 10.22 -6.60
C TYR A 37 7.92 11.66 -6.92
N LEU A 38 7.77 12.51 -5.91
CA LEU A 38 7.45 13.95 -6.03
C LEU A 38 8.71 14.82 -5.94
N ASP A 39 9.92 14.24 -5.90
CA ASP A 39 11.16 15.01 -5.79
C ASP A 39 11.34 16.00 -6.97
N GLY A 40 10.73 15.72 -8.14
CA GLY A 40 10.71 16.65 -9.28
C GLY A 40 10.06 18.01 -9.00
N ILE A 41 9.11 18.08 -8.06
CA ILE A 41 8.46 19.33 -7.64
C ILE A 41 9.00 19.85 -6.30
N LYS A 42 9.95 19.15 -5.66
CA LYS A 42 10.52 19.56 -4.38
C LYS A 42 11.11 20.97 -4.39
N PRO A 43 11.90 21.41 -5.40
CA PRO A 43 12.43 22.78 -5.43
C PRO A 43 11.33 23.85 -5.48
N LEU A 44 10.16 23.51 -6.02
CA LEU A 44 9.01 24.41 -6.08
C LEU A 44 8.36 24.55 -4.69
N LEU A 45 8.19 23.43 -3.99
CA LEU A 45 7.63 23.38 -2.64
C LEU A 45 8.56 24.04 -1.60
N GLU A 46 9.88 23.89 -1.76
CA GLU A 46 10.89 24.51 -0.89
C GLU A 46 10.89 26.05 -0.94
N ARG A 47 10.26 26.65 -1.96
CA ARG A 47 10.01 28.11 -2.00
C ARG A 47 8.97 28.55 -0.98
N VAL A 48 8.15 27.64 -0.47
CA VAL A 48 7.10 27.91 0.51
C VAL A 48 7.55 27.58 1.92
N ALA A 49 8.07 26.37 2.14
CA ALA A 49 8.48 25.88 3.45
C ALA A 49 9.49 24.73 3.34
N PRO A 50 10.22 24.39 4.42
CA PRO A 50 11.08 23.20 4.45
C PRO A 50 10.34 21.93 4.04
N VAL A 51 10.90 21.18 3.09
CA VAL A 51 10.32 19.92 2.60
C VAL A 51 11.07 18.71 3.17
N THR A 52 10.34 17.81 3.82
CA THR A 52 10.86 16.52 4.27
C THR A 52 10.27 15.40 3.41
N THR A 53 11.14 14.68 2.71
CA THR A 53 10.74 13.53 1.89
C THR A 53 10.75 12.26 2.75
N ILE A 54 9.63 11.55 2.82
CA ILE A 54 9.48 10.27 3.52
C ILE A 54 9.07 9.20 2.50
N GLY A 55 9.92 8.18 2.35
CA GLY A 55 9.76 7.13 1.34
C GLY A 55 9.58 5.75 1.96
N LEU A 56 8.51 5.06 1.54
CA LEU A 56 8.23 3.68 1.98
C LEU A 56 8.85 2.62 1.07
N TYR A 57 8.89 2.86 -0.24
CA TYR A 57 9.38 1.90 -1.20
C TYR A 57 10.84 2.17 -1.54
N THR A 58 11.60 1.11 -1.80
CA THR A 58 12.99 1.15 -2.27
C THR A 58 13.27 -0.03 -3.19
N GLU A 59 14.38 0.04 -3.95
CA GLU A 59 14.83 -1.07 -4.80
C GLU A 59 15.07 -2.38 -4.03
N ALA A 60 15.50 -2.26 -2.76
CA ALA A 60 15.74 -3.39 -1.87
C ALA A 60 14.44 -4.07 -1.39
N GLY A 61 13.29 -3.42 -1.56
CA GLY A 61 12.01 -3.83 -0.98
C GLY A 61 11.86 -3.38 0.48
N GLN A 62 11.06 -4.12 1.25
CA GLN A 62 10.79 -3.93 2.69
C GLN A 62 9.97 -2.68 3.09
N PRO A 63 8.83 -2.40 2.44
CA PRO A 63 8.03 -1.22 2.72
C PRO A 63 7.39 -1.17 4.12
N TYR A 64 7.19 -2.30 4.80
CA TYR A 64 6.71 -2.32 6.18
C TYR A 64 7.78 -1.81 7.15
N GLN A 65 9.02 -2.28 7.01
CA GLN A 65 10.12 -1.79 7.82
C GLN A 65 10.30 -0.27 7.66
N ARG A 66 10.20 0.22 6.42
CA ARG A 66 10.22 1.66 6.13
C ARG A 66 9.01 2.39 6.70
N ALA A 67 7.84 1.76 6.76
CA ALA A 67 6.68 2.33 7.42
C ALA A 67 6.92 2.53 8.92
N LEU A 68 7.59 1.58 9.60
CA LEU A 68 7.97 1.74 11.02
C LEU A 68 8.92 2.93 11.21
N GLU A 69 9.92 3.07 10.34
CA GLU A 69 10.86 4.20 10.36
C GLU A 69 10.16 5.52 10.09
N ALA A 70 9.27 5.56 9.09
CA ALA A 70 8.45 6.72 8.75
C ALA A 70 7.54 7.12 9.92
N THR A 71 6.90 6.17 10.60
CA THR A 71 6.06 6.43 11.78
C THR A 71 6.89 7.08 12.88
N ARG A 72 8.08 6.57 13.18
CA ARG A 72 8.98 7.16 14.19
C ARG A 72 9.43 8.57 13.80
N GLN A 73 9.80 8.76 12.53
CA GLN A 73 10.20 10.06 12.01
C GLN A 73 9.07 11.08 12.13
N LEU A 74 7.85 10.73 11.71
CA LEU A 74 6.66 11.58 11.84
C LEU A 74 6.35 11.89 13.30
N ALA A 75 6.39 10.88 14.17
CA ALA A 75 6.17 11.04 15.60
C ALA A 75 7.17 12.03 16.22
N GLY A 76 8.44 11.97 15.85
CA GLY A 76 9.44 12.97 16.28
C GLY A 76 9.15 14.38 15.75
N LEU A 77 8.72 14.51 14.49
CA LEU A 77 8.39 15.82 13.90
C LEU A 77 7.23 16.52 14.60
N VAL A 78 6.28 15.77 15.16
CA VAL A 78 5.11 16.33 15.87
C VAL A 78 5.20 16.24 17.40
N GLY A 79 6.33 15.79 17.96
CA GLY A 79 6.52 15.62 19.41
C GLY A 79 5.59 14.57 20.04
N LYS A 80 5.38 13.46 19.32
CA LYS A 80 4.46 12.36 19.64
C LYS A 80 5.17 11.00 19.63
N GLU A 81 6.42 10.96 20.04
CA GLU A 81 7.28 9.77 20.01
C GLU A 81 6.67 8.59 20.78
N SER A 82 6.08 8.86 21.94
CA SER A 82 5.42 7.82 22.76
C SER A 82 4.20 7.23 22.04
N GLU A 83 3.38 8.06 21.40
CA GLU A 83 2.24 7.61 20.60
C GLU A 83 2.68 6.86 19.34
N GLY A 84 3.80 7.26 18.73
CA GLY A 84 4.42 6.56 17.60
C GLY A 84 4.84 5.14 17.95
N GLU A 85 5.58 4.96 19.06
CA GLU A 85 5.96 3.61 19.53
C GLU A 85 4.74 2.79 19.99
N ALA A 86 3.76 3.42 20.62
CA ALA A 86 2.52 2.73 21.01
C ALA A 86 1.75 2.19 19.80
N LEU A 87 1.68 2.95 18.70
CA LEU A 87 1.08 2.51 17.44
C LEU A 87 1.82 1.30 16.85
N ILE A 88 3.15 1.33 16.85
CA ILE A 88 3.98 0.22 16.36
C ILE A 88 3.74 -1.04 17.21
N ALA A 89 3.80 -0.93 18.53
CA ALA A 89 3.57 -2.03 19.44
C ALA A 89 2.15 -2.61 19.31
N ALA A 90 1.13 -1.76 19.15
CA ALA A 90 -0.25 -2.19 18.90
C ALA A 90 -0.37 -2.94 17.57
N THR A 91 0.33 -2.49 16.53
CA THR A 91 0.35 -3.15 15.21
C THR A 91 0.99 -4.54 15.29
N ASP A 92 2.12 -4.68 15.99
CA ASP A 92 2.79 -5.98 16.16
C ASP A 92 1.94 -6.96 17.00
N ALA A 93 1.27 -6.47 18.04
CA ALA A 93 0.32 -7.26 18.82
C ALA A 93 -0.86 -7.72 17.96
N TYR A 94 -1.37 -6.85 17.08
CA TYR A 94 -2.43 -7.18 16.14
C TYR A 94 -2.00 -8.26 15.14
N PHE A 95 -0.80 -8.17 14.57
CA PHE A 95 -0.29 -9.24 13.71
C PHE A 95 -0.17 -10.58 14.43
N SER A 96 0.22 -10.57 15.69
CA SER A 96 0.29 -11.79 16.50
C SER A 96 -1.08 -12.43 16.72
N GLU A 97 -2.13 -11.62 16.88
CA GLU A 97 -3.51 -12.09 16.96
C GLU A 97 -4.00 -12.64 15.61
N VAL A 98 -3.82 -11.87 14.53
CA VAL A 98 -4.21 -12.30 13.17
C VAL A 98 -3.51 -13.59 12.78
N ARG A 99 -2.23 -13.77 13.12
CA ARG A 99 -1.49 -15.02 12.90
C ARG A 99 -2.19 -16.23 13.52
N ARG A 100 -2.68 -16.10 14.75
CA ARG A 100 -3.40 -17.19 15.43
C ARG A 100 -4.72 -17.48 14.73
N GLN A 101 -5.46 -16.45 14.37
CA GLN A 101 -6.76 -16.58 13.69
C GLN A 101 -6.63 -17.22 12.32
N LEU A 102 -5.57 -16.90 11.57
CA LEU A 102 -5.35 -17.36 10.20
C LEU A 102 -4.50 -18.64 10.11
N ALA A 103 -4.04 -19.21 11.22
CA ALA A 103 -3.28 -20.46 11.22
C ALA A 103 -3.99 -21.61 10.47
N PRO A 104 -5.32 -21.80 10.54
CA PRO A 104 -6.02 -22.82 9.74
C PRO A 104 -5.93 -22.58 8.22
N LEU A 105 -5.62 -21.34 7.80
CA LEU A 105 -5.51 -20.96 6.40
C LEU A 105 -4.07 -21.09 5.87
N SER A 106 -3.06 -21.28 6.70
CA SER A 106 -1.65 -21.22 6.28
C SER A 106 -1.19 -22.36 5.36
N ALA A 107 -2.00 -23.42 5.23
CA ALA A 107 -1.67 -24.59 4.40
C ALA A 107 -1.64 -24.28 2.89
N ARG A 108 -2.39 -23.26 2.45
CA ARG A 108 -2.48 -22.87 1.04
C ARG A 108 -1.92 -21.47 0.84
N PRO A 109 -1.08 -21.25 -0.20
CA PRO A 109 -0.58 -19.92 -0.52
C PRO A 109 -1.72 -19.04 -1.02
N ILE A 110 -1.55 -17.73 -0.90
CA ILE A 110 -2.56 -16.73 -1.26
C ILE A 110 -1.97 -15.75 -2.28
N TYR A 111 -2.68 -15.52 -3.38
CA TYR A 111 -2.47 -14.37 -4.25
C TYR A 111 -3.16 -13.14 -3.65
N VAL A 112 -2.47 -12.00 -3.61
CA VAL A 112 -3.12 -10.70 -3.35
C VAL A 112 -3.15 -9.93 -4.65
N VAL A 113 -4.34 -9.48 -5.07
CA VAL A 113 -4.52 -8.76 -6.33
C VAL A 113 -5.36 -7.49 -6.19
N SER A 114 -5.14 -6.53 -7.06
CA SER A 114 -6.09 -5.43 -7.32
C SER A 114 -6.49 -5.46 -8.79
N PHE A 115 -7.79 -5.47 -9.05
CA PHE A 115 -8.31 -5.42 -10.41
C PHE A 115 -8.11 -4.03 -11.02
N MET A 116 -7.56 -4.00 -12.23
CA MET A 116 -7.51 -2.77 -13.03
C MET A 116 -8.69 -2.69 -13.98
N ASP A 117 -9.08 -3.83 -14.53
CA ASP A 117 -10.21 -4.03 -15.44
C ASP A 117 -10.62 -5.53 -15.39
N PRO A 118 -11.62 -5.99 -16.17
CA PRO A 118 -12.08 -7.38 -16.10
C PRO A 118 -11.04 -8.45 -16.52
N ARG A 119 -9.92 -8.06 -17.15
CA ARG A 119 -8.91 -8.97 -17.71
C ARG A 119 -7.52 -8.78 -17.12
N ASN A 120 -7.23 -7.62 -16.53
CA ASN A 120 -5.92 -7.28 -16.00
C ASN A 120 -5.95 -7.04 -14.48
N VAL A 121 -4.97 -7.61 -13.79
CA VAL A 121 -4.75 -7.43 -12.35
C VAL A 121 -3.35 -6.94 -12.07
N ARG A 122 -3.19 -6.20 -10.98
CA ARG A 122 -1.90 -6.09 -10.30
C ARG A 122 -1.83 -7.21 -9.28
N VAL A 123 -0.80 -8.05 -9.36
CA VAL A 123 -0.51 -9.09 -8.38
C VAL A 123 0.68 -8.67 -7.53
N TYR A 124 0.55 -8.75 -6.21
CA TYR A 124 1.56 -8.28 -5.26
C TYR A 124 2.52 -9.42 -4.86
N GLY A 125 3.82 -9.19 -5.04
CA GLY A 125 4.87 -10.18 -4.81
C GLY A 125 5.84 -9.81 -3.71
N LYS A 126 7.06 -10.36 -3.79
CA LYS A 126 8.07 -10.35 -2.72
C LYS A 126 8.49 -8.96 -2.22
N LYS A 127 8.49 -7.94 -3.09
CA LYS A 127 8.87 -6.56 -2.71
C LYS A 127 7.70 -5.74 -2.13
N SER A 128 6.49 -6.31 -2.05
CA SER A 128 5.29 -5.58 -1.60
C SER A 128 5.17 -5.51 -0.08
N LEU A 129 4.33 -4.57 0.38
CA LEU A 129 3.87 -4.51 1.77
C LEU A 129 3.15 -5.79 2.21
N PHE A 130 2.38 -6.39 1.30
CA PHE A 130 1.64 -7.62 1.58
C PHE A 130 2.57 -8.79 1.89
N GLN A 131 3.75 -8.87 1.25
CA GLN A 131 4.72 -9.92 1.55
C GLN A 131 5.19 -9.85 3.01
N GLU A 132 5.58 -8.67 3.48
CA GLU A 132 6.08 -8.52 4.85
C GLU A 132 4.99 -8.72 5.91
N VAL A 133 3.74 -8.41 5.56
CA VAL A 133 2.57 -8.77 6.38
C VAL A 133 2.42 -10.29 6.41
N PHE A 134 2.43 -10.96 5.26
CA PHE A 134 2.31 -12.41 5.15
C PHE A 134 3.38 -13.15 5.94
N ASP A 135 4.63 -12.71 5.86
CA ASP A 135 5.73 -13.28 6.64
C ASP A 135 5.48 -13.19 8.16
N ARG A 136 4.89 -12.08 8.64
CA ARG A 136 4.54 -11.87 10.06
C ARG A 136 3.37 -12.72 10.52
N ILE A 137 2.32 -12.80 9.69
CA ILE A 137 1.09 -13.55 10.01
C ILE A 137 1.15 -15.03 9.62
N GLY A 138 2.27 -15.50 9.07
CA GLY A 138 2.52 -16.90 8.76
C GLY A 138 1.79 -17.43 7.54
N LEU A 139 1.55 -16.58 6.53
CA LEU A 139 0.94 -16.97 5.26
C LEU A 139 1.99 -17.02 4.15
N ALA A 140 1.77 -17.87 3.17
CA ALA A 140 2.61 -17.94 1.97
C ALA A 140 2.01 -17.11 0.84
N ASN A 141 2.85 -16.36 0.13
CA ASN A 141 2.43 -15.65 -1.09
C ASN A 141 2.52 -16.62 -2.28
N ALA A 142 1.44 -16.72 -3.07
CA ALA A 142 1.41 -17.56 -4.25
C ALA A 142 2.16 -16.95 -5.45
N TRP A 143 2.41 -15.64 -5.45
CA TRP A 143 3.16 -14.97 -6.52
C TRP A 143 4.66 -14.87 -6.22
N THR A 144 5.45 -15.65 -6.94
CA THR A 144 6.91 -15.73 -6.77
C THR A 144 7.71 -15.09 -7.90
N ALA A 145 7.05 -14.64 -8.97
CA ALA A 145 7.72 -13.98 -10.10
C ALA A 145 8.17 -12.56 -9.74
N GLU A 146 9.05 -12.00 -10.58
CA GLU A 146 9.55 -10.64 -10.39
C GLU A 146 8.43 -9.61 -10.36
N THR A 147 8.66 -8.55 -9.59
CA THR A 147 7.77 -7.40 -9.44
C THR A 147 8.52 -6.10 -9.67
N ASN A 148 7.79 -5.06 -10.02
CA ASN A 148 8.34 -3.72 -10.15
C ASN A 148 8.76 -3.11 -8.79
N TYR A 149 9.22 -1.86 -8.83
CA TYR A 149 9.61 -1.05 -7.66
C TYR A 149 8.55 -1.01 -6.53
N TRP A 150 7.27 -1.00 -6.88
CA TRP A 150 6.14 -0.93 -5.93
C TRP A 150 5.72 -2.31 -5.40
N GLY A 151 6.43 -3.37 -5.80
CA GLY A 151 6.17 -4.73 -5.34
C GLY A 151 5.00 -5.43 -6.03
N PHE A 152 4.55 -4.97 -7.19
CA PHE A 152 3.54 -5.68 -7.98
C PHE A 152 3.97 -5.93 -9.43
N SER A 153 3.24 -6.82 -10.09
CA SER A 153 3.28 -7.03 -11.54
C SER A 153 1.90 -6.86 -12.13
N THR A 154 1.81 -6.23 -13.31
CA THR A 154 0.56 -6.15 -14.07
C THR A 154 0.51 -7.33 -15.02
N ILE A 155 -0.52 -8.17 -14.87
CA ILE A 155 -0.67 -9.41 -15.62
C ILE A 155 -2.11 -9.59 -16.11
N GLY A 156 -2.29 -10.42 -17.14
CA GLY A 156 -3.58 -10.99 -17.47
C GLY A 156 -4.05 -11.96 -16.38
N ILE A 157 -5.36 -12.04 -16.17
CA ILE A 157 -5.96 -12.89 -15.14
C ILE A 157 -5.67 -14.38 -15.33
N ASP A 158 -5.46 -14.81 -16.58
CA ASP A 158 -5.09 -16.17 -16.96
C ASP A 158 -3.74 -16.61 -16.37
N ALA A 159 -2.82 -15.68 -16.13
CA ALA A 159 -1.53 -15.98 -15.49
C ALA A 159 -1.66 -16.37 -14.01
N LEU A 160 -2.83 -16.14 -13.38
CA LEU A 160 -3.12 -16.64 -12.03
C LEU A 160 -3.47 -18.13 -12.01
N ALA A 161 -3.85 -18.73 -13.14
CA ALA A 161 -4.23 -20.15 -13.24
C ALA A 161 -3.04 -21.12 -13.15
N THR A 162 -1.88 -20.65 -12.70
CA THR A 162 -0.64 -21.43 -12.59
C THR A 162 -0.56 -22.29 -11.33
N SER A 163 -1.41 -22.02 -10.33
CA SER A 163 -1.51 -22.81 -9.10
C SER A 163 -2.95 -23.19 -8.80
N SER A 164 -3.27 -24.48 -8.87
CA SER A 164 -4.61 -25.01 -8.59
C SER A 164 -4.96 -25.14 -7.10
N ASP A 165 -4.03 -24.86 -6.20
CA ASP A 165 -4.24 -24.97 -4.75
C ASP A 165 -4.04 -23.62 -4.02
N ALA A 166 -3.90 -22.53 -4.76
CA ALA A 166 -3.78 -21.19 -4.19
C ALA A 166 -5.17 -20.58 -3.91
N ARG A 167 -5.24 -19.77 -2.85
CA ARG A 167 -6.39 -18.87 -2.63
C ARG A 167 -6.12 -17.52 -3.29
N LEU A 168 -7.16 -16.76 -3.54
CA LEU A 168 -7.08 -15.40 -4.07
C LEU A 168 -7.78 -14.43 -3.13
N ALA A 169 -7.07 -13.39 -2.71
CA ALA A 169 -7.60 -12.23 -2.03
C ALA A 169 -7.51 -11.04 -2.97
N TYR A 170 -8.61 -10.30 -3.13
CA TYR A 170 -8.65 -9.11 -3.98
C TYR A 170 -8.95 -7.86 -3.15
N LEU A 171 -8.43 -6.71 -3.60
CA LEU A 171 -8.64 -5.42 -2.96
C LEU A 171 -9.86 -4.71 -3.57
N GLU A 172 -10.70 -4.15 -2.70
CA GLU A 172 -11.83 -3.30 -3.07
C GLU A 172 -11.46 -1.80 -3.06
N PRO A 173 -12.19 -0.97 -3.86
CA PRO A 173 -13.31 -1.33 -4.74
C PRO A 173 -12.86 -2.05 -6.02
N LEU A 174 -13.74 -2.90 -6.56
CA LEU A 174 -13.56 -3.45 -7.90
C LEU A 174 -13.93 -2.37 -8.92
N PRO A 175 -13.16 -2.21 -10.01
CA PRO A 175 -13.54 -1.31 -11.09
C PRO A 175 -14.88 -1.75 -11.70
N GLU A 176 -15.58 -0.80 -12.32
CA GLU A 176 -16.83 -1.09 -13.03
C GLU A 176 -16.58 -2.18 -14.07
N GLY A 177 -17.44 -3.20 -14.09
CA GLY A 177 -17.24 -4.39 -14.93
C GLY A 177 -16.20 -5.40 -14.44
N ALA A 178 -15.59 -5.23 -13.25
CA ALA A 178 -14.85 -6.32 -12.61
C ALA A 178 -15.73 -7.07 -11.59
N GLY A 179 -16.48 -6.37 -10.75
CA GLY A 179 -17.29 -6.99 -9.68
C GLY A 179 -18.45 -7.87 -10.17
N GLY A 180 -19.23 -7.40 -11.15
CA GLY A 180 -20.34 -8.17 -11.73
C GLY A 180 -19.90 -9.18 -12.80
N THR A 181 -18.70 -9.01 -13.33
CA THR A 181 -18.27 -9.66 -14.58
C THR A 181 -17.16 -10.68 -14.36
N LEU A 182 -16.55 -10.71 -13.17
CA LEU A 182 -15.65 -11.80 -12.78
C LEU A 182 -16.40 -13.14 -12.78
N THR A 183 -17.59 -13.21 -12.16
CA THR A 183 -18.42 -14.43 -12.17
C THR A 183 -19.03 -14.76 -13.53
N GLU A 184 -19.03 -13.81 -14.48
CA GLU A 184 -19.49 -14.04 -15.87
C GLU A 184 -18.33 -14.35 -16.83
N SER A 185 -17.09 -14.08 -16.42
CA SER A 185 -15.89 -14.30 -17.23
C SER A 185 -15.64 -15.79 -17.41
N PRO A 186 -15.64 -16.32 -18.65
CA PRO A 186 -15.32 -17.72 -18.90
C PRO A 186 -13.91 -18.10 -18.42
N VAL A 187 -12.97 -17.14 -18.45
CA VAL A 187 -11.60 -17.36 -17.98
C VAL A 187 -11.58 -17.50 -16.46
N TRP A 188 -12.32 -16.65 -15.73
CA TRP A 188 -12.41 -16.75 -14.28
C TRP A 188 -13.13 -18.02 -13.83
N ASN A 189 -14.25 -18.36 -14.47
CA ASN A 189 -15.01 -19.57 -14.18
C ASN A 189 -14.25 -20.86 -14.56
N ALA A 190 -13.25 -20.77 -15.43
CA ALA A 190 -12.37 -21.87 -15.80
C ALA A 190 -11.10 -21.95 -14.94
N MET A 191 -10.88 -21.00 -14.01
CA MET A 191 -9.77 -21.12 -13.06
C MET A 191 -10.02 -22.27 -12.09
N PRO A 192 -8.96 -23.02 -11.74
CA PRO A 192 -9.04 -24.20 -10.87
C PRO A 192 -9.49 -23.90 -9.44
#